data_AF-B4ISI2-F1
#
_entry.id   AF-B4ISI2-F1
#
_cell.length_a   1.000
_cell.length_b   1.000
_cell.length_c   1.000
_cell.angle_alpha   90.00
_cell.angle_beta   90.00
_cell.angle_gamma   90.00
#
_symmetry.space_group_name_H-M   'P 1'
#
loop_
_entity.id
_entity.type
_entity.pdbx_description
1 polymer ?
#
loop_
_entity_poly.entity_id
_entity_poly.type
_entity_poly.pdbx_seq_one_letter_code
_entity_poly.pdbx_strand_id
1 'polypeptide(L)'
;MHEPPYYTNYSPTRMFVHNVVTSKYFDLAIAAVIGLNVVTMAMEYYKMKMALQYALKIFNYFFTAVFILEANMKLVALGWKLYLKDRWNQLDVGIVLLSIVGIVLEELETKIIPINPTIIRVMRVLRIARVLKLLKMAKGIRALLDTVMQALPQVGNLGLLFFLLFFIFAALGVELFGRLECFDEIPCPGPGRARALRQLWHGFPHIGFA
;
A
#
# COMPACT_ATOMS: atom_id res chain seq x y z
N MET A 1 38.91 3.58 12.48
CA MET A 1 38.36 4.95 12.64
C MET A 1 36.92 4.81 13.09
N HIS A 2 36.62 5.10 14.36
CA HIS A 2 35.23 5.26 14.81
C HIS A 2 34.79 6.66 14.39
N GLU A 3 33.94 6.76 13.37
CA GLU A 3 33.22 8.02 13.13
C GLU A 3 32.46 8.39 14.41
N PRO A 4 32.57 9.63 14.90
CA PRO A 4 31.84 10.04 16.08
C PRO A 4 30.33 9.87 15.84
N PRO A 5 29.56 9.42 16.83
CA PRO A 5 28.13 9.25 16.68
C PRO A 5 27.48 10.55 16.19
N TYR A 6 26.60 10.46 15.19
CA TYR A 6 25.98 11.61 14.49
C TYR A 6 25.28 12.63 15.41
N TYR A 7 24.95 12.22 16.64
CA TYR A 7 24.28 13.02 17.66
C TYR A 7 25.22 13.94 18.47
N THR A 8 26.54 13.90 18.21
CA THR A 8 27.57 14.64 18.98
C THR A 8 27.42 16.16 18.95
N ASN A 9 26.77 16.73 17.93
CA ASN A 9 26.55 18.18 17.77
C ASN A 9 25.07 18.60 17.97
N TYR A 10 24.30 17.89 18.80
CA TYR A 10 22.88 18.19 19.02
C TYR A 10 22.68 19.28 20.08
N SER A 11 21.79 20.24 19.82
CA SER A 11 21.30 21.15 20.86
C SER A 11 20.56 20.36 21.96
N PRO A 12 20.50 20.85 23.21
CA PRO A 12 19.85 20.13 24.31
C PRO A 12 18.38 19.81 24.02
N THR A 13 17.68 20.70 23.31
CA THR A 13 16.31 20.47 22.85
C THR A 13 16.21 19.35 21.80
N ARG A 14 17.14 19.29 20.84
CA ARG A 14 17.19 18.22 19.83
C ARG A 14 17.56 16.87 20.44
N MET A 15 18.42 16.86 21.45
CA MET A 15 18.79 15.66 22.19
C MET A 15 17.60 15.09 22.99
N PHE A 16 16.81 15.94 23.63
CA PHE A 16 15.59 15.50 24.32
C PHE A 16 14.58 14.86 23.36
N VAL A 17 14.30 15.52 22.23
CA VAL A 17 13.39 14.97 21.20
C VAL A 17 13.93 13.66 20.63
N HIS A 18 15.25 13.56 20.43
CA HIS A 18 15.88 12.31 20.01
C HIS A 18 15.67 11.18 21.02
N ASN A 19 15.88 11.43 22.32
CA ASN A 19 15.64 10.43 23.37
C ASN A 19 14.17 10.01 23.45
N VAL A 20 13.23 10.94 23.27
CA VAL A 20 11.79 10.63 23.24
C VAL A 20 11.45 9.77 22.03
N VAL A 21 11.89 10.15 20.83
CA VAL A 21 11.57 9.46 19.56
C VAL A 21 12.22 8.07 19.47
N THR A 22 13.40 7.88 20.07
CA THR A 22 14.10 6.58 20.12
C THR A 22 13.59 5.67 21.24
N SER A 23 12.69 6.16 22.10
CA SER A 23 12.17 5.37 23.21
C SER A 23 11.18 4.30 22.73
N LYS A 24 11.29 3.09 23.30
CA LYS A 24 10.33 2.00 23.01
C LYS A 24 8.89 2.36 23.40
N TYR A 25 8.71 3.25 24.38
CA TYR A 25 7.39 3.71 24.82
C TYR A 25 6.71 4.58 23.77
N PHE A 26 7.46 5.44 23.09
CA PHE A 26 6.94 6.23 21.98
C PHE A 26 6.47 5.33 20.82
N ASP A 27 7.29 4.36 20.44
CA ASP A 27 6.95 3.38 19.42
C ASP A 27 5.69 2.56 19.79
N LEU A 28 5.56 2.14 21.05
CA LEU A 28 4.38 1.43 21.56
C LEU A 28 3.13 2.33 21.56
N ALA A 29 3.27 3.61 21.93
CA ALA A 29 2.17 4.57 21.92
C ALA A 29 1.65 4.79 20.48
N ILE A 30 2.56 4.98 19.50
CA ILE A 30 2.18 5.09 18.09
C ILE A 30 1.52 3.80 17.60
N ALA A 31 2.03 2.64 17.98
CA ALA A 31 1.40 1.35 17.65
C ALA A 31 -0.03 1.23 18.21
N ALA A 32 -0.26 1.67 19.45
CA ALA A 32 -1.59 1.70 20.06
C ALA A 32 -2.54 2.65 19.29
N VAL A 33 -2.06 3.82 18.88
CA VAL A 33 -2.83 4.78 18.07
C VAL A 33 -3.19 4.18 16.70
N ILE A 34 -2.27 3.47 16.05
CA ILE A 34 -2.56 2.77 14.79
C ILE A 34 -3.60 1.67 15.02
N GLY A 35 -3.46 0.87 16.09
CA GLY A 35 -4.41 -0.18 16.45
C GLY A 35 -5.81 0.38 16.69
N LEU A 36 -5.92 1.48 17.45
CA LEU A 36 -7.20 2.16 17.66
C LEU A 36 -7.78 2.68 16.35
N ASN A 37 -6.96 3.20 15.44
CA ASN A 37 -7.44 3.60 14.13
C ASN A 37 -8.00 2.43 13.31
N VAL A 38 -7.35 1.25 13.34
CA VAL A 38 -7.86 0.04 12.68
C VAL A 38 -9.23 -0.34 13.24
N VAL A 39 -9.41 -0.27 14.56
CA VAL A 39 -10.71 -0.51 15.19
C VAL A 39 -11.74 0.50 14.69
N THR A 40 -11.39 1.79 14.57
CA THR A 40 -12.32 2.79 14.01
C THR A 40 -12.71 2.52 12.56
N MET A 41 -11.78 2.03 11.73
CA MET A 41 -12.08 1.62 10.35
C MET A 41 -12.98 0.39 10.31
N ALA A 42 -12.77 -0.57 11.21
CA ALA A 42 -13.58 -1.79 11.31
C ALA A 42 -15.02 -1.53 11.76
N MET A 43 -15.27 -0.40 12.43
CA MET A 43 -16.62 0.02 12.84
C MET A 43 -17.46 0.63 11.70
N GLU A 44 -16.87 0.91 10.53
CA GLU A 44 -17.62 1.42 9.38
C GLU A 44 -18.58 0.35 8.83
N TYR A 45 -19.88 0.64 8.76
CA TYR A 45 -20.90 -0.28 8.23
C TYR A 45 -21.88 0.43 7.27
N TYR A 46 -22.57 -0.37 6.44
CA TYR A 46 -23.48 0.15 5.41
C TYR A 46 -24.74 0.79 6.02
N LYS A 47 -25.09 2.01 5.57
CA LYS A 47 -26.20 2.85 6.10
C LYS A 47 -26.04 3.21 7.59
N MET A 48 -24.88 3.75 7.94
CA MET A 48 -24.60 4.25 9.29
C MET A 48 -25.38 5.53 9.64
N LYS A 49 -25.71 5.72 10.92
CA LYS A 49 -26.29 6.96 11.44
C LYS A 49 -25.33 8.15 11.25
N MET A 50 -25.84 9.30 10.82
CA MET A 50 -25.04 10.52 10.54
C MET A 50 -24.14 10.94 11.71
N ALA A 51 -24.61 10.80 12.96
CA ALA A 51 -23.82 11.14 14.15
C ALA A 51 -22.56 10.27 14.28
N LEU A 52 -22.65 8.97 14.00
CA LEU A 52 -21.53 8.05 14.11
C LEU A 52 -20.53 8.26 12.96
N GLN A 53 -21.03 8.55 11.75
CA GLN A 53 -20.19 8.94 10.62
C GLN A 53 -19.37 10.20 10.92
N TYR A 54 -19.98 11.21 11.53
CA TYR A 54 -19.29 12.44 11.95
C TYR A 54 -18.23 12.15 13.03
N ALA A 55 -18.56 11.33 14.02
CA ALA A 55 -17.60 10.92 15.05
C ALA A 55 -16.38 10.17 14.46
N LEU A 56 -16.60 9.20 13.57
CA LEU A 56 -15.52 8.48 12.88
C LEU A 56 -14.67 9.41 12.02
N LYS A 57 -15.28 10.43 11.39
CA LYS A 57 -14.55 11.46 10.65
C LYS A 57 -13.62 12.26 11.58
N ILE A 58 -14.11 12.70 12.74
CA ILE A 58 -13.29 13.39 13.76
C ILE A 58 -12.12 12.52 14.22
N PHE A 59 -12.37 11.25 14.54
CA PHE A 59 -11.30 10.33 14.91
C PHE A 59 -10.24 10.20 13.81
N ASN A 60 -10.65 10.08 12.56
CA ASN A 60 -9.72 10.03 11.43
C ASN A 60 -8.84 11.28 11.29
N TYR A 61 -9.39 12.46 11.54
CA TYR A 61 -8.62 13.70 11.63
C TYR A 61 -7.61 13.66 12.79
N PHE A 62 -8.05 13.25 13.97
CA PHE A 62 -7.19 13.12 15.15
C PHE A 62 -6.02 12.18 14.90
N PHE A 63 -6.26 10.98 14.38
CA PHE A 63 -5.20 10.01 14.07
C PHE A 63 -4.21 10.55 13.06
N THR A 64 -4.70 11.24 12.02
CA THR A 64 -3.84 11.83 11.00
C THR A 64 -2.97 12.95 11.58
N ALA A 65 -3.53 13.78 12.45
CA ALA A 65 -2.77 14.82 13.16
C ALA A 65 -1.66 14.22 14.03
N VAL A 66 -1.93 13.13 14.75
CA VAL A 66 -0.90 12.41 15.53
C VAL A 66 0.22 11.87 14.64
N PHE A 67 -0.10 11.29 13.47
CA PHE A 67 0.91 10.81 12.53
C PHE A 67 1.74 11.92 11.90
N ILE A 68 1.14 13.09 11.63
CA ILE A 68 1.87 14.28 11.18
C ILE A 68 2.85 14.73 12.27
N LEU A 69 2.39 14.80 13.52
CA LEU A 69 3.22 15.22 14.64
C LEU A 69 4.38 14.24 14.88
N GLU A 70 4.13 12.93 14.81
CA GLU A 70 5.16 11.89 14.88
C GLU A 70 6.23 12.08 13.80
N ALA A 71 5.82 12.25 12.53
CA ALA A 71 6.74 12.42 11.42
C ALA A 71 7.58 13.70 11.56
N ASN A 72 6.97 14.81 12.01
CA ASN A 72 7.70 16.06 12.28
C ASN A 72 8.70 15.89 13.44
N MET A 73 8.32 15.22 14.53
CA MET A 73 9.24 14.93 15.64
C MET A 73 10.43 14.08 15.18
N LYS A 74 10.19 13.05 14.35
CA LYS A 74 11.24 12.22 13.76
C LYS A 74 12.16 13.03 12.83
N LEU A 75 11.58 13.90 12.02
CA LEU A 75 12.33 14.77 11.11
C LEU A 75 13.27 15.72 11.89
N VAL A 76 12.79 16.33 12.97
CA VAL A 76 13.61 17.21 13.83
C VAL A 76 14.68 16.41 14.58
N ALA A 77 14.37 15.21 15.05
CA ALA A 77 15.29 14.35 15.80
C ALA A 77 16.44 13.78 14.96
N LEU A 78 16.19 13.41 13.70
CA LEU A 78 17.16 12.73 12.82
C LEU A 78 17.78 13.69 11.79
N GLY A 79 17.08 14.79 11.47
CA GLY A 79 17.44 15.71 10.38
C GLY A 79 17.07 15.17 9.00
N TRP A 80 16.90 16.09 8.05
CA TRP A 80 16.36 15.80 6.71
C TRP A 80 17.13 14.71 5.94
N LYS A 81 18.47 14.80 5.91
CA LYS A 81 19.32 13.89 5.12
C LYS A 81 19.31 12.45 5.65
N LEU A 82 19.37 12.28 6.97
CA LEU A 82 19.40 10.95 7.57
C LEU A 82 18.00 10.32 7.58
N TYR A 83 16.97 11.13 7.82
CA TYR A 83 15.58 10.67 7.81
C TYR A 83 15.17 10.12 6.43
N LEU A 84 15.55 10.79 5.34
CA LEU A 84 15.26 10.31 3.99
C LEU A 84 16.16 9.16 3.51
N LYS A 85 17.23 8.77 4.23
CA LYS A 85 18.08 7.64 3.81
C LYS A 85 17.45 6.28 4.18
N ASP A 86 16.65 6.22 5.23
CA ASP A 86 16.00 4.99 5.68
C ASP A 86 14.67 4.75 4.95
N ARG A 87 14.55 3.63 4.23
CA ARG A 87 13.33 3.24 3.48
C ARG A 87 12.09 3.18 4.37
N TRP A 88 12.25 2.80 5.64
CA TRP A 88 11.13 2.72 6.59
C TRP A 88 10.67 4.08 7.09
N ASN A 89 11.53 5.09 7.05
CA ASN A 89 11.17 6.48 7.31
C ASN A 89 10.54 7.11 6.06
N GLN A 90 11.03 6.77 4.86
CA GLN A 90 10.39 7.19 3.61
C GLN A 90 8.94 6.67 3.48
N LEU A 91 8.71 5.40 3.83
CA LEU A 91 7.37 4.81 3.84
C LEU A 91 6.44 5.55 4.82
N ASP A 92 6.95 5.93 5.99
CA ASP A 92 6.21 6.69 6.99
C ASP A 92 5.77 8.07 6.46
N VAL A 93 6.70 8.81 5.84
CA VAL A 93 6.38 10.10 5.17
C VAL A 93 5.36 9.92 4.05
N GLY A 94 5.53 8.88 3.22
CA GLY A 94 4.59 8.58 2.15
C GLY A 94 3.18 8.35 2.67
N ILE A 95 3.02 7.59 3.76
CA ILE A 95 1.72 7.33 4.40
C ILE A 95 1.11 8.62 4.96
N VAL A 96 1.91 9.49 5.58
CA VAL A 96 1.44 10.78 6.11
C VAL A 96 0.97 11.68 4.98
N LEU A 97 1.74 11.81 3.90
CA LEU A 97 1.37 12.57 2.71
C LEU A 97 0.09 12.03 2.05
N LEU A 98 0.00 10.71 1.84
CA LEU A 98 -1.19 10.06 1.30
C LEU A 98 -2.42 10.28 2.19
N SER A 99 -2.25 10.31 3.52
CA SER A 99 -3.34 10.58 4.45
C SER A 99 -3.83 12.03 4.36
N ILE A 100 -2.91 13.00 4.22
CA ILE A 100 -3.26 14.42 4.02
C ILE A 100 -4.02 14.60 2.71
N VAL A 101 -3.49 14.05 1.60
CA VAL A 101 -4.16 14.11 0.29
C VAL A 101 -5.53 13.41 0.35
N GLY A 102 -5.61 12.28 1.06
CA GLY A 102 -6.85 11.59 1.47
C GLY A 102 -7.93 12.51 1.98
N ILE A 103 -7.58 13.26 3.01
CA ILE A 103 -8.51 14.15 3.70
C ILE A 103 -8.86 15.34 2.80
N VAL A 104 -7.87 15.97 2.17
CA VAL A 104 -8.07 17.16 1.34
C VAL A 104 -9.01 16.84 0.16
N LEU A 105 -8.85 15.70 -0.50
CA LEU A 105 -9.72 15.28 -1.61
C LEU A 105 -11.15 14.97 -1.15
N GLU A 106 -11.33 14.37 0.02
CA GLU A 106 -12.67 14.09 0.58
C GLU A 106 -13.42 15.39 0.98
N GLU A 107 -12.69 16.43 1.41
CA GLU A 107 -13.28 17.75 1.68
C GLU A 107 -13.54 18.59 0.41
N LEU A 108 -12.80 18.33 -0.67
CA LEU A 108 -13.03 18.99 -1.97
C LEU A 108 -14.30 18.48 -2.65
N GLU A 109 -14.56 17.17 -2.54
CA GLU A 109 -15.79 16.53 -3.03
C GLU A 109 -17.04 17.19 -2.44
N THR A 110 -17.03 17.52 -1.15
CA THR A 110 -18.19 18.11 -0.46
C THR A 110 -18.40 19.59 -0.78
N LYS A 111 -17.43 20.29 -1.38
CA LYS A 111 -17.49 21.75 -1.57
C LYS A 111 -17.71 22.24 -3.00
N ILE A 112 -17.05 21.69 -4.03
CA ILE A 112 -16.98 22.39 -5.34
C ILE A 112 -16.98 21.48 -6.58
N ILE A 113 -16.41 20.26 -6.54
CA ILE A 113 -16.13 19.46 -7.76
C ILE A 113 -16.72 18.05 -7.64
N PRO A 114 -17.55 17.57 -8.59
CA PRO A 114 -17.96 16.17 -8.63
C PRO A 114 -16.75 15.29 -8.96
N ILE A 115 -16.29 14.51 -7.97
CA ILE A 115 -15.15 13.59 -8.11
C ILE A 115 -15.66 12.19 -8.51
N ASN A 116 -14.91 11.49 -9.35
CA ASN A 116 -15.22 10.12 -9.74
C ASN A 116 -15.31 9.18 -8.52
N PRO A 117 -16.34 8.32 -8.41
CA PRO A 117 -16.53 7.40 -7.28
C PRO A 117 -15.39 6.39 -7.11
N THR A 118 -14.67 6.10 -8.21
CA THR A 118 -13.45 5.28 -8.18
C THR A 118 -12.35 5.89 -7.32
N ILE A 119 -12.18 7.22 -7.36
CA ILE A 119 -11.14 7.92 -6.58
C ILE A 119 -11.47 7.82 -5.09
N ILE A 120 -12.74 8.00 -4.72
CA ILE A 120 -13.22 7.84 -3.33
C ILE A 120 -12.87 6.44 -2.79
N ARG A 121 -13.11 5.40 -3.61
CA ARG A 121 -12.77 4.01 -3.24
C ARG A 121 -11.26 3.84 -3.02
N VAL A 122 -10.43 4.43 -3.88
CA VAL A 122 -8.97 4.41 -3.72
C VAL A 122 -8.56 5.13 -2.44
N MET A 123 -9.09 6.32 -2.15
CA MET A 123 -8.74 7.06 -0.92
C MET A 123 -9.11 6.28 0.34
N ARG A 124 -10.22 5.53 0.34
CA ARG A 124 -10.57 4.64 1.46
C ARG A 124 -9.55 3.53 1.65
N VAL A 125 -9.09 2.89 0.57
CA VAL A 125 -8.05 1.85 0.63
C VAL A 125 -6.72 2.43 1.10
N LEU A 126 -6.36 3.65 0.67
CA LEU A 126 -5.12 4.31 1.11
C LEU A 126 -5.08 4.53 2.62
N ARG A 127 -6.22 4.71 3.30
CA ARG A 127 -6.25 4.78 4.76
C ARG A 127 -5.74 3.50 5.42
N ILE A 128 -5.99 2.33 4.82
CA ILE A 128 -5.50 1.02 5.30
C ILE A 128 -3.97 0.95 5.22
N ALA A 129 -3.32 1.71 4.32
CA ALA A 129 -1.86 1.72 4.20
C ALA A 129 -1.17 2.15 5.51
N ARG A 130 -1.82 2.91 6.39
CA ARG A 130 -1.26 3.26 7.71
C ARG A 130 -0.99 2.05 8.61
N VAL A 131 -1.69 0.92 8.39
CA VAL A 131 -1.44 -0.34 9.10
C VAL A 131 -0.04 -0.87 8.80
N LEU A 132 0.52 -0.55 7.63
CA LEU A 132 1.89 -0.92 7.27
C LEU A 132 2.93 -0.31 8.22
N LYS A 133 2.60 0.77 8.94
CA LYS A 133 3.48 1.34 9.98
C LYS A 133 3.73 0.36 11.13
N LEU A 134 2.82 -0.58 11.41
CA LEU A 134 3.03 -1.64 12.40
C LEU A 134 4.16 -2.60 11.98
N LEU A 135 4.36 -2.82 10.68
CA LEU A 135 5.42 -3.68 10.16
C LEU A 135 6.82 -3.15 10.50
N LYS A 136 6.97 -1.81 10.55
CA LYS A 136 8.22 -1.14 10.94
C LYS A 136 8.61 -1.43 12.40
N MET A 137 7.62 -1.62 13.27
CA MET A 137 7.83 -1.89 14.71
C MET A 137 8.18 -3.35 14.96
N ALA A 138 7.62 -4.25 14.15
CA ALA A 138 7.90 -5.68 14.23
C ALA A 138 9.27 -6.00 13.61
N LYS A 139 10.34 -5.87 14.41
CA LYS A 139 11.74 -6.13 13.99
C LYS A 139 11.91 -7.52 13.33
N GLY A 140 11.20 -8.54 13.81
CA GLY A 140 11.20 -9.87 13.21
C GLY A 140 10.60 -9.89 11.80
N ILE A 141 9.47 -9.23 11.59
CA ILE A 141 8.83 -9.13 10.26
C ILE A 141 9.72 -8.32 9.31
N ARG A 142 10.32 -7.22 9.78
CA ARG A 142 11.29 -6.46 8.98
C ARG A 142 12.44 -7.34 8.48
N ALA A 143 13.04 -8.15 9.35
CA ALA A 143 14.12 -9.04 8.96
C ALA A 143 13.67 -10.05 7.90
N LEU A 144 12.47 -10.62 8.04
CA LEU A 144 11.89 -11.53 7.06
C LEU A 144 11.59 -10.84 5.72
N LEU A 145 11.08 -9.61 5.74
CA LEU A 145 10.86 -8.84 4.52
C LEU A 145 12.17 -8.50 3.83
N ASP A 146 13.21 -8.16 4.58
CA ASP A 146 14.53 -7.88 4.03
C ASP A 146 15.14 -9.13 3.37
N THR A 147 14.95 -10.33 3.92
CA THR A 147 15.40 -11.59 3.27
C THR A 147 14.58 -11.91 2.02
N VAL A 148 13.26 -11.71 2.06
CA VAL A 148 12.39 -11.87 0.87
C VAL A 148 12.83 -10.92 -0.25
N MET A 149 13.09 -9.65 0.06
CA MET A 149 13.55 -8.67 -0.92
C MET A 149 14.90 -9.03 -1.54
N GLN A 150 15.77 -9.72 -0.79
CA GLN A 150 17.04 -10.24 -1.33
C GLN A 150 16.84 -11.46 -2.23
N ALA A 151 15.83 -12.29 -1.98
CA ALA A 151 15.51 -13.45 -2.81
C ALA A 151 14.71 -13.10 -4.08
N LEU A 152 13.98 -11.98 -4.09
CA LEU A 152 13.14 -11.53 -5.20
C LEU A 152 13.83 -11.52 -6.59
N PRO A 153 15.08 -11.05 -6.75
CA PRO A 153 15.75 -11.07 -8.05
C PRO A 153 15.92 -12.48 -8.61
N GLN A 154 16.24 -13.46 -7.76
CA GLN A 154 16.41 -14.84 -8.17
C GLN A 154 15.06 -15.49 -8.53
N VAL A 155 14.02 -15.22 -7.73
CA VAL A 155 12.64 -15.66 -8.02
C VAL A 155 12.13 -15.02 -9.31
N GLY A 156 12.53 -13.78 -9.60
CA GLY A 156 12.19 -13.08 -10.85
C GLY A 156 12.69 -13.81 -12.10
N ASN A 157 13.92 -14.35 -12.07
CA ASN A 157 14.45 -15.13 -13.19
C ASN A 157 13.65 -16.41 -13.45
N LEU A 158 13.27 -17.14 -12.39
CA LEU A 158 12.37 -18.29 -12.51
C LEU A 158 10.99 -17.86 -13.00
N GLY A 159 10.46 -16.76 -12.48
CA GLY A 159 9.16 -16.20 -12.88
C GLY A 159 9.10 -15.85 -14.36
N LEU A 160 10.19 -15.31 -14.92
CA LEU A 160 10.30 -15.00 -16.35
C LEU A 160 10.22 -16.28 -17.21
N LEU A 161 10.90 -17.35 -16.79
CA LEU A 161 10.83 -18.65 -17.47
C LEU A 161 9.42 -19.23 -17.43
N PHE A 162 8.76 -19.19 -16.26
CA PHE A 162 7.37 -19.63 -16.13
C PHE A 162 6.42 -18.79 -16.97
N PHE A 163 6.63 -17.48 -17.05
CA PHE A 163 5.84 -16.59 -17.89
C PHE A 163 5.98 -16.93 -19.38
N LEU A 164 7.21 -17.19 -19.87
CA LEU A 164 7.45 -17.63 -21.24
C LEU A 164 6.78 -18.99 -21.53
N LEU A 165 6.86 -19.93 -20.60
CA LEU A 165 6.23 -21.24 -20.74
C LEU A 165 4.71 -21.12 -20.87
N PHE A 166 4.08 -20.32 -20.00
CA PHE A 166 2.65 -20.04 -20.10
C PHE A 166 2.28 -19.31 -21.38
N PHE A 167 3.13 -18.41 -21.87
CA PHE A 167 2.92 -17.74 -23.15
C PHE A 167 2.91 -18.73 -24.33
N ILE A 168 3.87 -19.66 -24.40
CA ILE A 168 3.94 -20.69 -25.46
C ILE A 168 2.70 -21.60 -25.40
N PHE A 169 2.34 -22.09 -24.21
CA PHE A 169 1.14 -22.93 -24.06
C PHE A 169 -0.16 -22.19 -24.36
N ALA A 170 -0.26 -20.89 -24.04
CA ALA A 170 -1.40 -20.09 -24.41
C ALA A 170 -1.51 -19.93 -25.94
N ALA A 171 -0.39 -19.69 -26.64
CA ALA A 171 -0.37 -19.61 -28.10
C ALA A 171 -0.78 -20.96 -28.74
N LEU A 172 -0.20 -22.07 -28.27
CA LEU A 172 -0.59 -23.41 -28.72
C LEU A 172 -2.06 -23.71 -28.42
N GLY A 173 -2.58 -23.27 -27.27
CA GLY A 173 -3.99 -23.42 -26.90
C GLY A 173 -4.93 -22.66 -27.82
N VAL A 174 -4.57 -21.46 -28.28
CA VAL A 174 -5.33 -20.70 -29.27
C VAL A 174 -5.25 -21.36 -30.64
N GLU A 175 -4.07 -21.84 -31.04
CA GLU A 175 -3.89 -22.49 -32.34
C GLU A 175 -4.69 -23.80 -32.44
N LEU A 176 -4.60 -24.64 -31.40
CA LEU A 176 -5.24 -25.96 -31.40
C LEU A 176 -6.73 -25.90 -31.07
N PHE A 177 -7.14 -24.98 -30.18
CA PHE A 177 -8.51 -24.94 -29.66
C PHE A 177 -9.27 -23.64 -29.94
N GLY A 178 -8.67 -22.68 -30.63
CA GLY A 178 -9.29 -21.37 -30.89
C GLY A 178 -10.48 -21.41 -31.84
N ARG A 179 -10.63 -22.48 -32.63
CA ARG A 179 -11.75 -22.71 -33.56
C ARG A 179 -12.83 -23.65 -33.02
N LEU A 180 -12.73 -24.13 -31.77
CA LEU A 180 -13.84 -24.90 -31.20
C LEU A 180 -15.00 -23.96 -30.87
N GLU A 181 -16.10 -24.16 -31.60
CA GLU A 181 -17.39 -23.53 -31.33
C GLU A 181 -18.24 -24.51 -30.52
N CYS A 182 -18.72 -24.05 -29.37
CA CYS A 182 -19.71 -24.79 -28.59
C CYS A 182 -21.09 -24.46 -29.17
N PHE A 183 -21.79 -25.46 -29.70
CA PHE A 183 -23.19 -25.33 -30.14
C PHE A 183 -24.12 -25.73 -29.00
N ASP A 184 -25.36 -25.23 -29.00
CA ASP A 184 -26.36 -25.56 -27.97
C ASP A 184 -26.66 -27.07 -27.87
N GLU A 185 -26.41 -27.82 -28.95
CA GLU A 185 -26.56 -29.28 -29.00
C GLU A 185 -25.38 -30.06 -28.37
N ILE A 186 -24.21 -29.44 -28.20
CA ILE A 186 -23.01 -30.04 -27.59
C ILE A 186 -22.51 -29.12 -26.47
N PRO A 187 -23.11 -29.20 -25.26
CA PRO A 187 -22.75 -28.33 -24.16
C PRO A 187 -21.32 -28.61 -23.69
N CYS A 188 -20.48 -27.57 -23.72
CA CYS A 188 -19.11 -27.66 -23.22
C CYS A 188 -19.11 -27.82 -21.69
N PRO A 189 -18.43 -28.84 -21.12
CA PRO A 189 -18.44 -29.13 -19.68
C PRO A 189 -17.64 -28.12 -18.81
N GLY A 190 -17.15 -27.03 -19.40
CA GLY A 190 -16.40 -25.97 -18.73
C GLY A 190 -16.97 -24.59 -19.07
N PRO A 191 -16.68 -23.56 -18.25
CA PRO A 191 -17.23 -22.23 -18.45
C PRO A 191 -16.85 -21.73 -19.84
N GLY A 192 -17.83 -21.30 -20.64
CA GLY A 192 -17.72 -20.90 -22.06
C GLY A 192 -16.68 -19.80 -22.34
N ARG A 193 -15.39 -20.14 -22.21
CA ARG A 193 -14.21 -19.27 -22.24
C ARG A 193 -13.37 -19.43 -23.51
N ALA A 194 -13.86 -20.11 -24.54
CA ALA A 194 -13.27 -19.98 -25.88
C ALA A 194 -13.21 -18.50 -26.32
N ARG A 195 -14.18 -17.67 -25.85
CA ARG A 195 -14.20 -16.21 -26.05
C ARG A 195 -13.08 -15.45 -25.33
N ALA A 196 -12.60 -15.90 -24.17
CA ALA A 196 -11.60 -15.17 -23.38
C ALA A 196 -10.19 -15.28 -24.00
N LEU A 197 -9.82 -16.46 -24.50
CA LEU A 197 -8.56 -16.68 -25.22
C LEU A 197 -8.52 -15.89 -26.52
N ARG A 198 -9.64 -15.85 -27.27
CA ARG A 198 -9.76 -15.06 -28.51
C ARG A 198 -9.72 -13.54 -28.25
N GLN A 199 -10.35 -13.04 -27.17
CA GLN A 199 -10.31 -11.62 -26.81
C GLN A 199 -8.93 -11.14 -26.33
N LEU A 200 -8.18 -11.97 -25.59
CA LEU A 200 -6.83 -11.61 -25.12
C LEU A 200 -5.86 -11.40 -26.30
N TRP A 201 -6.09 -12.13 -27.39
CA TRP A 201 -5.21 -12.20 -28.55
C TRP A 201 -5.56 -11.19 -29.66
N HIS A 202 -6.81 -10.73 -29.73
CA HIS A 202 -7.18 -9.57 -30.56
C HIS A 202 -6.44 -8.27 -30.19
N GLY A 203 -5.87 -8.19 -28.98
CA GLY A 203 -5.01 -7.07 -28.56
C GLY A 203 -3.57 -7.10 -29.13
N PHE A 204 -3.16 -8.19 -29.79
CA PHE A 204 -1.84 -8.36 -30.40
C PHE A 204 -1.94 -8.63 -31.92
N PRO A 205 -2.37 -7.64 -32.73
CA PRO A 205 -2.64 -7.83 -34.17
C PRO A 205 -1.40 -8.16 -35.03
N HIS A 206 -0.19 -8.05 -34.49
CA HIS A 206 1.06 -8.29 -35.23
C HIS A 206 1.55 -9.72 -35.20
N ILE A 207 1.01 -10.57 -34.33
CA ILE A 207 1.42 -11.96 -34.26
C ILE A 207 0.49 -12.71 -35.22
N GLY A 208 0.82 -12.74 -36.52
CA GLY A 208 -0.06 -13.34 -37.53
C GLY A 208 -0.26 -14.84 -37.31
N PHE A 209 -1.35 -15.24 -36.68
CA PHE A 209 -1.90 -16.59 -36.76
C PHE A 209 -3.28 -16.49 -37.41
N ALA A 210 -3.40 -17.13 -38.57
CA ALA A 210 -4.58 -17.17 -39.43
C ALA A 210 -5.37 -18.47 -39.20
#